data_AF-A0A941BI25-F1
#
_entry.id   AF-A0A941BI25-F1
#
_cell.length_a   1.000
_cell.length_b   1.000
_cell.length_c   1.000
_cell.angle_alpha   90.00
_cell.angle_beta   90.00
_cell.angle_gamma   90.00
#
_symmetry.space_group_name_H-M   'P 1'
#
loop_
_entity.id
_entity.type
_entity.pdbx_description
1 polymer ?
#
loop_
_entity_poly.entity_id
_entity_poly.type
_entity_poly.pdbx_seq_one_letter_code
_entity_poly.pdbx_strand_id
1 'polypeptide(L)'
;MANEYGSRVLRKDMNGPDVVELQIRLAGFRGTLPDGDFGSGTELQVQKFQQDVMGMAQPTRVVDRATFEAIDAFAQKYPIDFEALRCPCGHCSGFGNGRFRDTYVPGGEGREQFNHYEYPGIHRLLLWAVRAVFHDLPEHRFSFSSGYRCSIDNQQRGRTTTNHRGKAVDLDIALQPGESKRDDAEKCNAVRGRIVELSNAQVGWAARNRKSLEPPDIAPTWVHYDVRQYDRIYLADDFFCRDLAGLNRLTPITC
;
A
#
# COMPACT_ATOMS: atom_id res chain seq x y z
N MET A 1 -29.42 3.93 1.91
CA MET A 1 -28.38 3.05 2.49
C MET A 1 -27.15 3.23 1.62
N ALA A 2 -26.01 3.58 2.19
CA ALA A 2 -24.78 3.76 1.42
C ALA A 2 -24.41 2.41 0.75
N ASN A 3 -23.76 2.46 -0.41
CA ASN A 3 -23.27 1.25 -1.09
C ASN A 3 -22.12 0.65 -0.27
N GLU A 4 -22.42 -0.23 0.68
CA GLU A 4 -21.44 -0.87 1.55
C GLU A 4 -20.69 -2.00 0.83
N TYR A 5 -19.42 -2.20 1.15
CA TYR A 5 -18.61 -3.28 0.57
C TYR A 5 -19.25 -4.65 0.86
N GLY A 6 -19.36 -5.52 -0.17
CA GLY A 6 -20.00 -6.84 -0.04
C GLY A 6 -21.54 -6.84 -0.03
N SER A 7 -22.20 -5.68 -0.10
CA SER A 7 -23.67 -5.57 -0.11
C SER A 7 -24.32 -5.76 -1.49
N ARG A 8 -23.53 -5.67 -2.56
CA ARG A 8 -23.98 -5.89 -3.96
C ARG A 8 -22.83 -6.44 -4.80
N VAL A 9 -23.19 -7.15 -5.87
CA VAL A 9 -22.23 -7.58 -6.90
C VAL A 9 -21.67 -6.37 -7.64
N LEU A 10 -20.35 -6.25 -7.76
CA LEU A 10 -19.68 -5.15 -8.48
C LEU A 10 -19.21 -5.57 -9.87
N ARG A 11 -19.32 -4.66 -10.83
CA ARG A 11 -18.86 -4.83 -12.21
C ARG A 11 -18.60 -3.46 -12.84
N LYS A 12 -18.05 -3.49 -14.04
CA LYS A 12 -17.76 -2.30 -14.84
C LYS A 12 -18.94 -1.32 -14.91
N ASP A 13 -18.61 -0.03 -14.95
CA ASP A 13 -19.52 1.13 -15.01
C ASP A 13 -20.33 1.40 -13.73
N MET A 14 -20.05 0.67 -12.65
CA MET A 14 -20.56 0.97 -11.31
C MET A 14 -19.65 1.98 -10.61
N ASN A 15 -20.23 2.75 -9.68
CA ASN A 15 -19.47 3.64 -8.81
C ASN A 15 -19.97 3.58 -7.36
N GLY A 16 -19.12 4.03 -6.43
CA GLY A 16 -19.48 4.18 -5.02
C GLY A 16 -18.35 3.90 -4.04
N PRO A 17 -18.61 4.10 -2.73
CA PRO A 17 -17.63 3.85 -1.67
C PRO A 17 -17.22 2.37 -1.54
N ASP A 18 -18.08 1.43 -1.94
CA ASP A 18 -17.74 0.01 -2.06
C ASP A 18 -16.71 -0.27 -3.18
N VAL A 19 -16.77 0.49 -4.27
CA VAL A 19 -15.76 0.44 -5.34
C VAL A 19 -14.43 1.03 -4.87
N VAL A 20 -14.45 2.13 -4.11
CA VAL A 20 -13.24 2.70 -3.47
C VAL A 20 -12.55 1.64 -2.59
N GLU A 21 -13.34 0.96 -1.75
CA GLU A 21 -12.83 -0.09 -0.87
C GLU A 21 -12.28 -1.27 -1.68
N LEU A 22 -12.96 -1.72 -2.74
CA LEU A 22 -12.46 -2.74 -3.67
C LEU A 22 -11.11 -2.34 -4.29
N GLN A 23 -10.98 -1.11 -4.81
CA GLN A 23 -9.75 -0.62 -5.44
C GLN A 23 -8.58 -0.61 -4.45
N ILE A 24 -8.81 -0.25 -3.19
CA ILE A 24 -7.81 -0.32 -2.12
C ILE A 24 -7.40 -1.77 -1.88
N ARG A 25 -8.35 -2.71 -1.76
CA ARG A 25 -8.04 -4.12 -1.46
C ARG A 25 -7.32 -4.83 -2.60
N LEU A 26 -7.55 -4.40 -3.84
CA LEU A 26 -6.90 -4.97 -5.03
C LEU A 26 -5.68 -4.17 -5.51
N ALA A 27 -5.14 -3.27 -4.70
CA ALA A 27 -4.09 -2.34 -5.11
C ALA A 27 -2.77 -2.99 -5.58
N GLY A 28 -2.54 -4.25 -5.25
CA GLY A 28 -1.39 -5.03 -5.70
C GLY A 28 -1.61 -5.80 -7.01
N PHE A 29 -2.86 -5.99 -7.45
CA PHE A 29 -3.23 -6.80 -8.62
C PHE A 29 -3.56 -5.88 -9.77
N ARG A 30 -2.55 -5.33 -10.44
CA ARG A 30 -2.66 -4.08 -11.20
C ARG A 30 -3.09 -2.93 -10.26
N GLY A 31 -2.75 -1.70 -10.61
CA GLY A 31 -2.94 -0.55 -9.73
C GLY A 31 -3.78 0.53 -10.38
N THR A 32 -4.83 0.94 -9.68
CA THR A 32 -5.60 2.16 -9.96
C THR A 32 -5.62 3.06 -8.73
N LEU A 33 -6.19 4.25 -8.88
CA LEU A 33 -6.47 5.14 -7.77
C LEU A 33 -7.81 4.74 -7.13
N PRO A 34 -8.00 4.98 -5.83
CA PRO A 34 -9.25 4.69 -5.14
C PRO A 34 -10.27 5.81 -5.42
N ASP A 35 -10.67 5.97 -6.68
CA ASP A 35 -11.58 7.02 -7.17
C ASP A 35 -13.07 6.65 -7.05
N GLY A 36 -13.37 5.38 -6.81
CA GLY A 36 -14.73 4.88 -6.67
C GLY A 36 -15.43 4.59 -7.99
N ASP A 37 -14.73 4.69 -9.12
CA ASP A 37 -15.25 4.35 -10.44
C ASP A 37 -14.75 2.97 -10.90
N PHE A 38 -15.67 2.05 -11.13
CA PHE A 38 -15.33 0.73 -11.65
C PHE A 38 -15.14 0.82 -13.16
N GLY A 39 -14.06 1.49 -13.57
CA GLY A 39 -13.64 1.59 -14.96
C GLY A 39 -12.83 0.37 -15.43
N SER A 40 -12.24 0.48 -16.63
CA SER A 40 -11.37 -0.57 -17.19
C SER A 40 -10.16 -0.90 -16.31
N GLY A 41 -9.65 0.07 -15.55
CA GLY A 41 -8.55 -0.17 -14.61
C GLY A 41 -8.95 -1.13 -13.50
N THR A 42 -10.07 -0.88 -12.82
CA THR A 42 -10.61 -1.73 -11.75
C THR A 42 -11.04 -3.09 -12.28
N GLU A 43 -11.62 -3.15 -13.48
CA GLU A 43 -11.94 -4.41 -14.18
C GLU A 43 -10.69 -5.29 -14.35
N LEU A 44 -9.56 -4.70 -14.77
CA LEU A 44 -8.29 -5.42 -14.89
C LEU A 44 -7.74 -5.85 -13.52
N GLN A 45 -8.01 -5.10 -12.45
CA GLN A 45 -7.61 -5.52 -11.10
C GLN A 45 -8.35 -6.77 -10.65
N VAL A 46 -9.68 -6.78 -10.84
CA VAL A 46 -10.53 -7.94 -10.54
C VAL A 46 -10.11 -9.14 -11.39
N GLN A 47 -9.88 -8.93 -12.69
CA GLN A 47 -9.38 -9.97 -13.57
C GLN A 47 -8.08 -10.58 -13.03
N LYS A 48 -7.10 -9.75 -12.69
CA LYS A 48 -5.78 -10.22 -12.26
C LYS A 48 -5.85 -10.96 -10.93
N PHE A 49 -6.63 -10.45 -9.97
CA PHE A 49 -6.87 -11.13 -8.70
C PHE A 49 -7.53 -12.51 -8.90
N GLN A 50 -8.57 -12.59 -9.72
CA GLN A 50 -9.24 -13.86 -10.04
C GLN A 50 -8.30 -14.87 -10.70
N GLN A 51 -7.37 -14.42 -11.55
CA GLN A 51 -6.36 -15.29 -12.16
C GLN A 51 -5.35 -15.79 -11.12
N ASP A 52 -4.73 -14.85 -10.41
CA ASP A 52 -3.54 -15.14 -9.61
C ASP A 52 -3.88 -15.79 -8.27
N VAL A 53 -4.98 -15.36 -7.65
CA VAL A 53 -5.35 -15.80 -6.30
C VAL A 53 -6.44 -16.85 -6.34
N MET A 54 -7.45 -16.68 -7.20
CA MET A 54 -8.55 -17.64 -7.32
C MET A 54 -8.27 -18.76 -8.34
N GLY A 55 -7.17 -18.68 -9.08
CA GLY A 55 -6.77 -19.72 -10.05
C GLY A 55 -7.71 -19.83 -11.26
N MET A 56 -8.48 -18.79 -11.57
CA MET A 56 -9.48 -18.83 -12.64
C MET A 56 -8.83 -18.71 -14.01
N ALA A 57 -8.91 -19.78 -14.82
CA ALA A 57 -8.45 -19.75 -16.21
C ALA A 57 -9.22 -18.74 -17.07
N GLN A 58 -10.51 -18.53 -16.75
CA GLN A 58 -11.39 -17.56 -17.40
C GLN A 58 -12.05 -16.66 -16.35
N PRO A 59 -11.43 -15.51 -16.01
CA PRO A 59 -11.97 -14.58 -15.02
C PRO A 59 -13.29 -13.97 -15.47
N THR A 60 -14.24 -13.84 -14.55
CA THR A 60 -15.55 -13.22 -14.82
C THR A 60 -15.44 -11.70 -14.89
N ARG A 61 -14.43 -11.10 -14.24
CA ARG A 61 -14.26 -9.65 -14.06
C ARG A 61 -15.40 -9.00 -13.26
N VAL A 62 -16.18 -9.82 -12.58
CA VAL A 62 -17.29 -9.45 -11.71
C VAL A 62 -16.90 -9.80 -10.29
N VAL A 63 -17.16 -8.90 -9.35
CA VAL A 63 -16.96 -9.13 -7.92
C VAL A 63 -18.29 -9.58 -7.33
N ASP A 64 -18.49 -10.89 -7.35
CA ASP A 64 -19.58 -11.58 -6.69
C ASP A 64 -19.18 -12.03 -5.27
N ARG A 65 -20.09 -12.73 -4.56
CA ARG A 65 -19.85 -13.26 -3.22
C ARG A 65 -18.53 -14.03 -3.13
N ALA A 66 -18.27 -14.94 -4.06
CA ALA A 66 -17.05 -15.75 -4.06
C ALA A 66 -15.79 -14.89 -4.20
N THR A 67 -15.84 -13.85 -5.03
CA THR A 67 -14.73 -12.91 -5.17
C THR A 67 -14.51 -12.08 -3.89
N PHE A 68 -15.58 -11.61 -3.23
CA PHE A 68 -15.46 -10.93 -1.93
C PHE A 68 -14.86 -11.83 -0.84
N GLU A 69 -15.37 -13.06 -0.72
CA GLU A 69 -14.87 -14.05 0.25
C GLU A 69 -13.39 -14.38 -0.02
N ALA A 70 -12.99 -14.48 -1.29
CA ALA A 70 -11.60 -14.69 -1.67
C ALA A 70 -10.68 -13.52 -1.28
N ILE A 71 -11.16 -12.26 -1.39
CA ILE A 71 -10.39 -11.07 -0.95
C ILE A 71 -10.20 -11.10 0.56
N ASP A 72 -11.22 -11.46 1.33
CA ASP A 72 -11.13 -11.56 2.78
C ASP A 72 -10.22 -12.72 3.21
N ALA A 73 -10.31 -13.88 2.54
CA ALA A 73 -9.40 -15.01 2.76
C ALA A 73 -7.95 -14.67 2.42
N PHE A 74 -7.72 -13.91 1.33
CA PHE A 74 -6.40 -13.41 0.96
C PHE A 74 -5.81 -12.52 2.06
N ALA A 75 -6.60 -11.62 2.63
CA ALA A 75 -6.19 -10.77 3.74
C ALA A 75 -5.78 -11.55 5.00
N GLN A 76 -6.48 -12.66 5.28
CA GLN A 76 -6.19 -13.55 6.41
C GLN A 76 -4.93 -14.37 6.16
N LYS A 77 -4.69 -14.83 4.92
CA LYS A 77 -3.52 -15.60 4.54
C LYS A 77 -2.23 -14.77 4.59
N TYR A 78 -2.30 -13.48 4.29
CA TYR A 78 -1.16 -12.56 4.29
C TYR A 78 -1.37 -11.43 5.32
N PRO A 79 -1.29 -11.71 6.63
CA PRO A 79 -1.42 -10.69 7.65
C PRO A 79 -0.23 -9.72 7.59
N ILE A 80 -0.48 -8.46 7.93
CA ILE A 80 0.54 -7.43 8.09
C ILE A 80 0.89 -7.31 9.58
N ASP A 81 2.18 -7.40 9.90
CA ASP A 81 2.68 -7.14 11.24
C ASP A 81 2.75 -5.63 11.50
N PHE A 82 1.74 -5.12 12.22
CA PHE A 82 1.67 -3.71 12.59
C PHE A 82 2.67 -3.33 13.68
N GLU A 83 3.21 -4.28 14.45
CA GLU A 83 4.22 -3.97 15.46
C GLU A 83 5.52 -3.51 14.79
N ALA A 84 5.95 -4.22 13.73
CA ALA A 84 7.09 -3.82 12.90
C ALA A 84 6.90 -2.48 12.17
N LEU A 85 5.66 -2.02 12.02
CA LEU A 85 5.33 -0.74 11.39
C LEU A 85 5.28 0.44 12.37
N ARG A 86 5.35 0.20 13.68
CA ARG A 86 5.25 1.27 14.68
C ARG A 86 6.47 2.18 14.64
N CYS A 87 6.22 3.45 14.91
CA CYS A 87 7.26 4.45 15.11
C CYS A 87 8.08 4.16 16.37
N PRO A 88 9.41 4.01 16.24
CA PRO A 88 10.28 3.58 17.33
C PRO A 88 10.72 4.74 18.26
N CYS A 89 10.13 5.93 18.15
CA CYS A 89 10.63 7.13 18.85
C CYS A 89 10.50 7.07 20.37
N GLY A 90 9.69 6.17 20.92
CA GLY A 90 9.40 6.07 22.36
C GLY A 90 8.48 7.17 22.94
N HIS A 91 7.96 8.07 22.10
CA HIS A 91 7.13 9.21 22.55
C HIS A 91 5.71 9.23 22.00
N CYS A 92 5.46 8.57 20.87
CA CYS A 92 4.12 8.48 20.26
C CYS A 92 3.52 7.09 20.49
N SER A 93 2.24 6.95 20.19
CA SER A 93 1.49 5.69 20.28
C SER A 93 1.85 4.68 19.17
N GLY A 94 2.92 4.92 18.41
CA GLY A 94 3.37 4.12 17.27
C GLY A 94 2.92 4.66 15.90
N PHE A 95 1.88 5.49 15.84
CA PHE A 95 1.36 6.08 14.60
C PHE A 95 1.02 7.57 14.80
N GLY A 96 0.65 8.26 13.71
CA GLY A 96 0.40 9.69 13.74
C GLY A 96 -0.86 10.09 14.50
N ASN A 97 -0.84 11.32 15.00
CA ASN A 97 -1.94 11.92 15.76
C ASN A 97 -2.51 13.18 15.06
N GLY A 98 -2.41 13.25 13.73
CA GLY A 98 -3.00 14.33 12.94
C GLY A 98 -2.31 15.70 13.10
N ARG A 99 -1.03 15.71 13.49
CA ARG A 99 -0.27 16.95 13.72
C ARG A 99 0.20 17.57 12.42
N PHE A 100 0.46 18.88 12.45
CA PHE A 100 1.11 19.63 11.37
C PHE A 100 0.33 19.58 10.04
N ARG A 101 -0.99 19.50 10.11
CA ARG A 101 -1.86 19.58 8.92
C ARG A 101 -1.61 20.91 8.21
N ASP A 102 -1.48 20.83 6.89
CA ASP A 102 -1.29 21.98 5.99
C ASP A 102 -0.06 22.83 6.33
N THR A 103 0.95 22.24 6.97
CA THR A 103 2.28 22.83 7.11
C THR A 103 3.27 22.09 6.22
N TYR A 104 4.25 22.82 5.69
CA TYR A 104 5.15 22.32 4.66
C TYR A 104 6.59 22.71 4.96
N VAL A 105 7.52 21.97 4.36
CA VAL A 105 8.92 22.43 4.25
C VAL A 105 8.92 23.79 3.52
N PRO A 106 9.71 24.79 3.96
CA PRO A 106 9.77 26.10 3.31
C PRO A 106 10.00 26.01 1.80
N GLY A 107 9.16 26.70 1.01
CA GLY A 107 9.19 26.68 -0.46
C GLY A 107 8.53 25.43 -1.06
N GLY A 108 8.01 24.53 -0.23
CA GLY A 108 7.32 23.29 -0.58
C GLY A 108 5.80 23.36 -0.52
N GLU A 109 5.22 24.55 -0.32
CA GLU A 109 3.81 24.74 -0.04
C GLU A 109 2.91 24.12 -1.12
N GLY A 110 1.86 23.43 -0.68
CA GLY A 110 0.91 22.76 -1.57
C GLY A 110 1.43 21.48 -2.23
N ARG A 111 2.70 21.11 -2.05
CA ARG A 111 3.28 19.88 -2.60
C ARG A 111 3.32 18.79 -1.53
N GLU A 112 2.60 17.70 -1.79
CA GLU A 112 2.42 16.64 -0.80
C GLU A 112 3.72 15.98 -0.33
N GLN A 113 4.72 15.88 -1.22
CA GLN A 113 6.04 15.35 -0.89
C GLN A 113 6.80 16.17 0.18
N PHE A 114 6.34 17.40 0.45
CA PHE A 114 6.88 18.33 1.45
C PHE A 114 5.90 18.63 2.57
N ASN A 115 4.71 18.01 2.57
CA ASN A 115 3.71 18.16 3.61
C ASN A 115 4.24 17.53 4.92
N HIS A 116 4.15 18.28 6.01
CA HIS A 116 4.53 17.84 7.34
C HIS A 116 3.42 17.08 8.06
N TYR A 117 2.24 16.96 7.48
CA TYR A 117 1.12 16.27 8.10
C TYR A 117 1.49 14.85 8.56
N GLU A 118 1.17 14.56 9.82
CA GLU A 118 1.27 13.24 10.43
C GLU A 118 -0.05 12.49 10.24
N TYR A 119 -0.14 11.73 9.16
CA TYR A 119 -1.32 10.92 8.86
C TYR A 119 -1.60 9.92 10.00
N PRO A 120 -2.86 9.56 10.27
CA PRO A 120 -3.23 8.82 11.47
C PRO A 120 -2.70 7.38 11.53
N GLY A 121 -2.11 6.88 10.45
CA GLY A 121 -1.62 5.51 10.33
C GLY A 121 -0.76 5.33 9.08
N ILE A 122 -0.68 4.09 8.57
CA ILE A 122 -0.06 3.78 7.27
C ILE A 122 -1.15 3.66 6.21
N HIS A 123 -0.85 4.12 4.99
CA HIS A 123 -1.77 4.12 3.87
C HIS A 123 -2.21 2.69 3.49
N ARG A 124 -3.51 2.40 3.55
CA ARG A 124 -4.12 1.08 3.35
C ARG A 124 -3.81 0.49 1.97
N LEU A 125 -3.88 1.32 0.93
CA LEU A 125 -3.57 0.92 -0.45
C LEU A 125 -2.15 0.35 -0.57
N LEU A 126 -1.18 0.93 0.16
CA LEU A 126 0.20 0.47 0.19
C LEU A 126 0.31 -0.90 0.85
N LEU A 127 -0.35 -1.09 2.00
CA LEU A 127 -0.33 -2.36 2.73
C LEU A 127 -1.03 -3.50 1.98
N TRP A 128 -2.11 -3.22 1.26
CA TRP A 128 -2.73 -4.21 0.36
C TRP A 128 -1.86 -4.53 -0.84
N ALA A 129 -1.13 -3.55 -1.39
CA ALA A 129 -0.13 -3.83 -2.42
C ALA A 129 1.01 -4.72 -1.88
N VAL A 130 1.48 -4.48 -0.65
CA VAL A 130 2.48 -5.33 0.01
C VAL A 130 2.00 -6.78 0.18
N ARG A 131 0.73 -7.02 0.50
CA ARG A 131 0.18 -8.39 0.54
C ARG A 131 0.34 -9.12 -0.79
N ALA A 132 0.11 -8.44 -1.91
CA ALA A 132 0.32 -9.03 -3.23
C ALA A 132 1.80 -9.36 -3.48
N VAL A 133 2.73 -8.52 -3.00
CA VAL A 133 4.17 -8.84 -3.05
C VAL A 133 4.48 -10.14 -2.28
N PHE A 134 3.95 -10.30 -1.07
CA PHE A 134 4.15 -11.52 -0.29
C PHE A 134 3.53 -12.77 -0.94
N HIS A 135 2.43 -12.60 -1.66
CA HIS A 135 1.79 -13.67 -2.41
C HIS A 135 2.58 -14.07 -3.66
N ASP A 136 3.01 -13.09 -4.45
CA ASP A 136 3.60 -13.31 -5.77
C ASP A 136 5.09 -13.64 -5.74
N LEU A 137 5.76 -13.44 -4.60
CA LEU A 137 7.17 -13.74 -4.37
C LEU A 137 7.36 -14.64 -3.13
N PRO A 138 6.75 -15.84 -3.10
CA PRO A 138 6.78 -16.72 -1.93
C PRO A 138 8.17 -17.28 -1.62
N GLU A 139 9.10 -17.22 -2.57
CA GLU A 139 10.51 -17.59 -2.38
C GLU A 139 11.29 -16.61 -1.49
N HIS A 140 10.73 -15.42 -1.26
CA HIS A 140 11.34 -14.38 -0.44
C HIS A 140 10.67 -14.31 0.94
N ARG A 141 11.50 -14.21 1.97
CA ARG A 141 11.04 -13.87 3.32
C ARG A 141 11.21 -12.38 3.54
N PHE A 142 10.09 -11.66 3.51
CA PHE A 142 10.05 -10.22 3.72
C PHE A 142 9.89 -9.87 5.21
N SER A 143 10.41 -8.70 5.58
CA SER A 143 10.13 -8.04 6.85
C SER A 143 10.06 -6.53 6.66
N PHE A 144 9.29 -5.83 7.49
CA PHE A 144 9.35 -4.38 7.52
C PHE A 144 10.58 -3.92 8.31
N SER A 145 11.49 -3.20 7.65
CA SER A 145 12.59 -2.50 8.34
C SER A 145 12.18 -1.10 8.79
N SER A 146 11.11 -0.57 8.20
CA SER A 146 10.49 0.66 8.68
C SER A 146 9.05 0.82 8.22
N GLY A 147 8.22 1.37 9.12
CA GLY A 147 6.87 1.84 8.81
C GLY A 147 6.74 3.32 9.13
N TYR A 148 6.00 3.64 10.17
CA TYR A 148 5.67 5.00 10.55
C TYR A 148 6.88 5.70 11.21
N ARG A 149 7.12 6.97 10.86
CA ARG A 149 8.11 7.84 11.50
C ARG A 149 7.46 9.19 11.77
N CYS A 150 7.20 9.51 13.03
CA CYS A 150 6.65 10.81 13.41
C CYS A 150 7.73 11.91 13.37
N SER A 151 7.34 13.16 13.61
CA SER A 151 8.26 14.31 13.63
C SER A 151 9.37 14.14 14.67
N ILE A 152 9.07 13.49 15.81
CA ILE A 152 10.05 13.24 16.88
C ILE A 152 11.10 12.22 16.41
N ASP A 153 10.70 11.10 15.80
CA ASP A 153 11.65 10.13 15.23
C ASP A 153 12.55 10.80 14.18
N ASN A 154 11.93 11.57 13.28
CA ASN A 154 12.68 12.32 12.27
C ASN A 154 13.70 13.27 12.90
N GLN A 155 13.32 14.03 13.94
CA GLN A 155 14.23 14.92 14.64
C GLN A 155 15.38 14.17 15.30
N GLN A 156 15.08 13.08 16.02
CA GLN A 156 16.09 12.24 16.70
C GLN A 156 17.10 11.63 15.72
N ARG A 157 16.68 11.38 14.48
CA ARG A 157 17.48 10.74 13.43
C ARG A 157 18.00 11.71 12.38
N GLY A 158 17.80 13.02 12.57
CA GLY A 158 18.25 14.06 11.63
C GLY A 158 17.61 13.98 10.23
N ARG A 159 16.40 13.42 10.11
CA ARG A 159 15.72 13.23 8.81
C ARG A 159 14.83 14.42 8.46
N THR A 160 14.88 14.83 7.19
CA THR A 160 14.08 15.94 6.64
C THR A 160 12.88 15.46 5.82
N THR A 161 12.87 14.21 5.36
CA THR A 161 11.79 13.66 4.52
C THR A 161 10.56 13.30 5.34
N THR A 162 9.37 13.43 4.75
CA THR A 162 8.08 13.18 5.44
C THR A 162 7.34 11.95 4.92
N ASN A 163 7.92 11.17 4.00
CA ASN A 163 7.26 10.02 3.38
C ASN A 163 6.75 9.01 4.42
N HIS A 164 7.56 8.70 5.42
CA HIS A 164 7.19 7.76 6.48
C HIS A 164 6.21 8.31 7.53
N ARG A 165 5.67 9.53 7.35
CA ARG A 165 4.54 10.01 8.16
C ARG A 165 3.21 9.38 7.73
N GLY A 166 3.23 8.11 7.33
CA GLY A 166 2.06 7.33 6.90
C GLY A 166 2.05 6.91 5.44
N LYS A 167 2.91 7.47 4.58
CA LYS A 167 2.84 7.30 3.12
C LYS A 167 3.86 6.30 2.56
N ALA A 168 4.70 5.70 3.41
CA ALA A 168 5.76 4.80 2.97
C ALA A 168 6.00 3.65 3.94
N VAL A 169 6.54 2.56 3.41
CA VAL A 169 7.10 1.43 4.14
C VAL A 169 8.42 1.00 3.51
N ASP A 170 9.33 0.49 4.32
CA ASP A 170 10.59 -0.12 3.86
C ASP A 170 10.50 -1.63 4.11
N LEU A 171 10.74 -2.41 3.05
CA LEU A 171 10.81 -3.88 3.10
C LEU A 171 12.25 -4.34 2.98
N ASP A 172 12.69 -5.19 3.91
CA ASP A 172 13.92 -5.96 3.80
C ASP A 172 13.60 -7.37 3.31
N ILE A 173 14.56 -7.97 2.60
CA ILE A 173 14.51 -9.35 2.14
C ILE A 173 15.56 -10.13 2.93
N ALA A 174 15.15 -11.22 3.59
CA ALA A 174 16.09 -12.02 4.36
C ALA A 174 17.18 -12.63 3.46
N LEU A 175 18.44 -12.44 3.87
CA LEU A 175 19.58 -13.10 3.24
C LEU A 175 19.73 -14.55 3.72
N GLN A 176 20.15 -15.40 2.80
CA GLN A 176 20.56 -16.77 3.08
C GLN A 176 22.03 -16.80 3.52
N PRO A 177 22.46 -17.84 4.26
CA PRO A 177 23.86 -18.01 4.63
C PRO A 177 24.78 -17.97 3.41
N GLY A 178 25.80 -17.11 3.44
CA GLY A 178 26.76 -16.95 2.36
C GLY A 178 26.42 -15.85 1.35
N GLU A 179 25.22 -15.27 1.41
CA GLU A 179 24.87 -14.12 0.57
C GLU A 179 25.50 -12.82 1.10
N SER A 180 25.91 -11.98 0.16
CA SER A 180 26.56 -10.70 0.38
C SER A 180 25.58 -9.53 0.21
N LYS A 181 26.05 -8.32 0.53
CA LYS A 181 25.31 -7.08 0.24
C LYS A 181 25.03 -6.87 -1.25
N ARG A 182 25.85 -7.46 -2.13
CA ARG A 182 25.61 -7.40 -3.58
C ARG A 182 24.39 -8.24 -3.95
N ASP A 183 24.30 -9.45 -3.40
CA ASP A 183 23.16 -10.34 -3.63
C ASP A 183 21.86 -9.72 -3.10
N ASP A 184 21.93 -9.05 -1.95
CA ASP A 184 20.83 -8.27 -1.39
C ASP A 184 20.35 -7.17 -2.34
N ALA A 185 21.29 -6.41 -2.91
CA ALA A 185 20.96 -5.34 -3.85
C ALA A 185 20.36 -5.87 -5.17
N GLU A 186 20.89 -6.98 -5.67
CA GLU A 186 20.36 -7.66 -6.86
C GLU A 186 18.93 -8.16 -6.61
N LYS A 187 18.65 -8.76 -5.43
CA LYS A 187 17.30 -9.15 -5.01
C LYS A 187 16.36 -7.97 -4.90
N CYS A 188 16.75 -6.91 -4.19
CA CYS A 188 15.93 -5.71 -4.03
C CYS A 188 15.60 -5.09 -5.39
N ASN A 189 16.54 -5.09 -6.34
CA ASN A 189 16.28 -4.61 -7.70
C ASN A 189 15.31 -5.52 -8.48
N ALA A 190 15.45 -6.85 -8.37
CA ALA A 190 14.52 -7.80 -8.97
C ALA A 190 13.10 -7.64 -8.41
N VAL A 191 12.97 -7.51 -7.08
CA VAL A 191 11.69 -7.27 -6.41
C VAL A 191 11.05 -5.96 -6.86
N ARG A 192 11.82 -4.86 -7.00
CA ARG A 192 11.27 -3.61 -7.58
C ARG A 192 10.69 -3.83 -8.96
N GLY A 193 11.43 -4.49 -9.85
CA GLY A 193 10.97 -4.81 -11.20
C GLY A 193 9.66 -5.59 -11.16
N ARG A 194 9.57 -6.58 -10.27
CA ARG A 194 8.35 -7.36 -10.10
C ARG A 194 7.18 -6.52 -9.57
N ILE A 195 7.40 -5.65 -8.58
CA ILE A 195 6.36 -4.76 -8.06
C ILE A 195 5.82 -3.82 -9.14
N VAL A 196 6.68 -3.32 -10.04
CA VAL A 196 6.25 -2.51 -11.19
C VAL A 196 5.27 -3.28 -12.07
N GLU A 197 5.61 -4.53 -12.45
CA GLU A 197 4.75 -5.38 -13.28
C GLU A 197 3.41 -5.70 -12.63
N LEU A 198 3.46 -6.09 -11.35
CA LEU A 198 2.31 -6.56 -10.59
C LEU A 198 1.34 -5.42 -10.29
N SER A 199 1.85 -4.34 -9.67
CA SER A 199 1.02 -3.34 -9.01
C SER A 199 0.86 -2.04 -9.80
N ASN A 200 1.41 -1.97 -11.02
CA ASN A 200 1.45 -0.77 -11.85
C ASN A 200 2.19 0.41 -11.16
N ALA A 201 3.16 0.06 -10.30
CA ALA A 201 4.05 1.01 -9.66
C ALA A 201 5.09 1.57 -10.65
N GLN A 202 5.91 2.50 -10.17
CA GLN A 202 7.05 3.04 -10.90
C GLN A 202 8.29 3.05 -10.01
N VAL A 203 9.48 3.02 -10.62
CA VAL A 203 10.72 3.36 -9.93
C VAL A 203 10.93 4.86 -10.01
N GLY A 204 11.24 5.50 -8.89
CA GLY A 204 11.26 6.94 -8.74
C GLY A 204 9.87 7.56 -8.72
N TRP A 205 9.79 8.86 -9.02
CA TRP A 205 8.58 9.67 -8.83
C TRP A 205 8.24 10.50 -10.08
N ALA A 206 8.48 9.95 -11.28
CA ALA A 206 8.27 10.66 -12.53
C ALA A 206 6.79 11.01 -12.78
N ALA A 207 5.89 10.07 -12.49
CA ALA A 207 4.45 10.26 -12.62
C ALA A 207 3.79 10.57 -11.27
N ARG A 208 2.78 11.45 -11.28
CA ARG A 208 1.90 11.68 -10.12
C ARG A 208 0.91 10.53 -9.96
N ASN A 209 0.31 10.41 -8.78
CA ASN A 209 -0.78 9.45 -8.52
C ASN A 209 -0.41 8.00 -8.87
N ARG A 210 0.84 7.64 -8.59
CA ARG A 210 1.42 6.33 -8.88
C ARG A 210 2.21 5.87 -7.67
N LYS A 211 2.02 4.61 -7.28
CA LYS A 211 2.84 4.02 -6.21
C LYS A 211 4.28 4.01 -6.70
N SER A 212 5.21 4.38 -5.83
CA SER A 212 6.59 4.65 -6.20
C SER A 212 7.56 3.85 -5.35
N LEU A 213 8.63 3.40 -5.98
CA LEU A 213 9.73 2.68 -5.34
C LEU A 213 10.97 3.57 -5.38
N GLU A 214 11.71 3.71 -4.29
CA GLU A 214 13.01 4.38 -4.36
C GLU A 214 13.95 3.61 -5.28
N PRO A 215 14.72 4.28 -6.16
CA PRO A 215 15.66 3.62 -7.06
C PRO A 215 16.85 3.00 -6.30
N PRO A 216 17.58 2.05 -6.91
CA PRO A 216 18.68 1.31 -6.25
C PRO A 216 19.84 2.17 -5.74
N ASP A 217 20.07 3.34 -6.31
CA ASP A 217 21.09 4.30 -5.87
C ASP A 217 20.70 5.03 -4.57
N ILE A 218 19.41 5.05 -4.23
CA ILE A 218 18.89 5.62 -2.98
C ILE A 218 18.68 4.51 -1.93
N ALA A 219 18.09 3.38 -2.33
CA ALA A 219 17.74 2.28 -1.46
C ALA A 219 18.35 0.95 -1.97
N PRO A 220 19.67 0.75 -1.86
CA PRO A 220 20.32 -0.39 -2.50
C PRO A 220 19.88 -1.74 -1.91
N THR A 221 19.69 -1.82 -0.60
CA THR A 221 19.51 -3.09 0.14
C THR A 221 18.17 -3.17 0.89
N TRP A 222 17.21 -2.36 0.51
CA TRP A 222 15.82 -2.45 0.96
C TRP A 222 14.91 -1.94 -0.16
N VAL A 223 13.63 -2.25 -0.08
CA VAL A 223 12.62 -1.76 -1.01
C VAL A 223 11.75 -0.73 -0.29
N HIS A 224 12.03 0.56 -0.51
CA HIS A 224 11.13 1.65 -0.11
C HIS A 224 9.95 1.69 -1.07
N TYR A 225 8.73 1.63 -0.54
CA TYR A 225 7.49 1.70 -1.31
C TYR A 225 6.57 2.77 -0.75
N ASP A 226 6.14 3.72 -1.59
CA ASP A 226 5.43 4.92 -1.13
C ASP A 226 4.32 5.42 -2.07
N VAL A 227 3.51 6.33 -1.54
CA VAL A 227 2.45 7.07 -2.26
C VAL A 227 2.64 8.60 -2.15
N ARG A 228 3.87 9.08 -2.02
CA ARG A 228 4.16 10.50 -1.69
C ARG A 228 3.72 11.51 -2.76
N GLN A 229 3.51 11.05 -3.99
CA GLN A 229 3.07 11.85 -5.14
C GLN A 229 1.57 11.78 -5.40
N TYR A 230 0.81 11.24 -4.45
CA TYR A 230 -0.65 11.19 -4.55
C TYR A 230 -1.22 12.58 -4.28
N ASP A 231 -2.28 12.91 -5.02
CA ASP A 231 -3.09 14.07 -4.73
C ASP A 231 -3.82 13.90 -3.40
N ARG A 232 -4.11 15.01 -2.72
CA ARG A 232 -4.69 15.02 -1.36
C ARG A 232 -5.99 14.22 -1.25
N ILE A 233 -6.78 14.16 -2.32
CA ILE A 233 -8.02 13.37 -2.35
C ILE A 233 -7.77 11.87 -2.14
N TYR A 234 -6.62 11.36 -2.60
CA TYR A 234 -6.19 9.98 -2.43
C TYR A 234 -5.35 9.77 -1.17
N LEU A 235 -5.32 10.77 -0.28
CA LEU A 235 -4.63 10.74 1.01
C LEU A 235 -5.60 11.20 2.12
N ALA A 236 -6.90 10.99 1.95
CA ALA A 236 -7.85 11.21 3.03
C ALA A 236 -7.50 10.34 4.25
N ASP A 237 -7.75 10.84 5.46
CA ASP A 237 -7.42 10.13 6.71
C ASP A 237 -8.02 8.72 6.78
N ASP A 238 -9.19 8.52 6.16
CA ASP A 238 -9.87 7.23 6.06
C ASP A 238 -9.13 6.19 5.21
N PHE A 239 -8.12 6.59 4.44
CA PHE A 239 -7.23 5.68 3.72
C PHE A 239 -6.04 5.22 4.54
N PHE A 240 -5.95 5.58 5.82
CA PHE A 240 -4.88 5.14 6.71
C PHE A 240 -5.41 4.21 7.81
N CYS A 241 -4.55 3.32 8.31
CA CYS A 241 -4.89 2.40 9.39
C CYS A 241 -3.71 2.17 10.34
N ARG A 242 -4.02 1.66 11.54
CA ARG A 242 -3.06 1.43 12.64
C ARG A 242 -3.00 -0.02 13.10
N ASP A 243 -3.86 -0.86 12.54
CA ASP A 243 -4.01 -2.27 12.90
C ASP A 243 -4.71 -3.06 11.77
N LEU A 244 -4.78 -4.38 11.94
CA LEU A 244 -5.43 -5.29 11.00
C LEU A 244 -6.92 -5.02 10.85
N ALA A 245 -7.62 -4.61 11.92
CA ALA A 245 -9.06 -4.33 11.86
C ALA A 245 -9.34 -3.12 10.95
N GLY A 246 -8.56 -2.05 11.09
CA GLY A 246 -8.64 -0.86 10.25
C GLY A 246 -8.13 -1.08 8.82
N LEU A 247 -7.19 -2.01 8.61
CA LEU A 247 -6.74 -2.39 7.27
C LEU A 247 -7.82 -3.18 6.52
N ASN A 248 -8.33 -4.24 7.17
CA ASN A 248 -9.23 -5.21 6.57
C ASN A 248 -10.67 -4.74 6.49
N ARG A 249 -11.14 -3.94 7.46
CA ARG A 249 -12.53 -3.44 7.54
C ARG A 249 -13.56 -4.50 7.13
N LEU A 250 -13.49 -5.67 7.79
CA LEU A 250 -14.38 -6.78 7.47
C LEU A 250 -15.83 -6.34 7.66
N THR A 251 -16.66 -6.63 6.67
CA THR A 251 -18.09 -6.31 6.63
C THR A 251 -18.86 -7.55 6.17
N PRO A 252 -20.12 -7.75 6.60
CA PRO A 252 -20.89 -8.90 6.16
C PRO A 252 -21.11 -8.90 4.65
N ILE A 253 -20.75 -9.98 3.98
CA ILE A 253 -21.04 -10.19 2.55
C ILE A 253 -22.49 -10.70 2.44
N THR A 254 -23.36 -9.92 1.80
CA THR A 254 -24.81 -10.18 1.77
C THR A 254 -25.39 -10.33 0.37
N CYS A 255 -24.62 -9.98 -0.67
CA CYS A 255 -24.99 -10.15 -2.07
C CYS A 255 -24.83 -11.56 -2.64
#